data_AF-A0A939A5P0-F1
#
_entry.id   AF-A0A939A5P0-F1
#
_cell.length_a   1.000
_cell.length_b   1.000
_cell.length_c   1.000
_cell.angle_alpha   90.00
_cell.angle_beta   90.00
_cell.angle_gamma   90.00
#
_symmetry.space_group_name_H-M   'P 1'
#
loop_
_entity.id
_entity.type
_entity.pdbx_description
1 polymer ?
#
loop_
_entity_poly.entity_id
_entity_poly.type
_entity_poly.pdbx_seq_one_letter_code
_entity_poly.pdbx_strand_id
1 'polypeptide(L)'
;MLDAAGVLRLDPQTDQRRLAQAVQRYRPRLLLLDPLVRLHRLDENSASEISGLLGYLRHLQRWGNVAVVLVHHASKKLRAQPGQGLRGSSDLHAFGDSNA
;
A
#
# COMPACT_ATOMS: atom_id res chain seq x y z
N MET A 1 2.28 -18.41 -19.49
CA MET A 1 2.02 -19.18 -18.28
C MET A 1 1.83 -18.20 -17.13
N LEU A 2 0.59 -17.83 -16.82
CA LEU A 2 0.26 -17.04 -15.62
C LEU A 2 0.22 -18.05 -14.47
N ASP A 3 1.30 -18.11 -13.71
CA ASP A 3 1.44 -19.09 -12.63
C ASP A 3 0.57 -18.66 -11.43
N ALA A 4 -0.27 -19.62 -11.01
CA ALA A 4 -1.17 -19.71 -9.86
C ALA A 4 -1.90 -18.45 -9.35
N ALA A 5 -3.22 -18.60 -9.16
CA ALA A 5 -4.12 -17.68 -8.47
C ALA A 5 -3.76 -17.51 -6.97
N GLY A 6 -2.57 -16.96 -6.69
CA GLY A 6 -2.11 -16.57 -5.37
C GLY A 6 -2.58 -15.16 -5.03
N VAL A 7 -3.03 -14.95 -3.81
CA VAL A 7 -3.36 -13.63 -3.26
C VAL A 7 -2.09 -12.77 -3.27
N LEU A 8 -2.13 -11.61 -3.91
CA LEU A 8 -1.03 -10.64 -3.89
C LEU A 8 -0.83 -10.11 -2.47
N ARG A 9 0.39 -10.19 -1.96
CA ARG A 9 0.83 -9.54 -0.73
C ARG A 9 1.95 -8.54 -1.00
N LEU A 10 1.92 -7.39 -0.38
CA LEU A 10 2.87 -6.30 -0.61
C LEU A 10 4.03 -6.32 0.40
N ASP A 11 3.96 -7.14 1.44
CA ASP A 11 5.04 -7.33 2.41
C ASP A 11 6.16 -8.27 1.95
N PRO A 12 5.93 -9.39 1.25
CA PRO A 12 7.01 -10.28 0.82
C PRO A 12 7.70 -9.74 -0.44
N GLN A 13 9.03 -9.78 -0.48
CA GLN A 13 9.79 -9.30 -1.65
C GLN A 13 9.49 -10.11 -2.93
N THR A 14 9.04 -11.36 -2.80
CA THR A 14 8.64 -12.22 -3.92
C THR A 14 7.45 -11.63 -4.68
N ASP A 15 6.40 -11.23 -3.95
CA ASP A 15 5.20 -10.65 -4.56
C ASP A 15 5.43 -9.20 -4.99
N GLN A 16 6.27 -8.45 -4.28
CA GLN A 16 6.72 -7.13 -4.76
C GLN A 16 7.42 -7.21 -6.12
N ARG A 17 8.27 -8.22 -6.33
CA ARG A 17 8.92 -8.47 -7.64
C ARG A 17 7.91 -8.87 -8.70
N ARG A 18 6.94 -9.73 -8.37
CA ARG A 18 5.86 -10.13 -9.29
C ARG A 18 5.02 -8.93 -9.72
N LEU A 19 4.66 -8.06 -8.79
CA LEU A 19 3.93 -6.83 -9.09
C LEU A 19 4.75 -5.88 -9.97
N ALA A 20 6.04 -5.68 -9.66
CA ALA A 20 6.92 -4.85 -10.49
C ALA A 20 7.06 -5.39 -11.92
N GLN A 21 7.20 -6.71 -12.08
CA GLN A 21 7.21 -7.36 -13.39
C GLN A 21 5.89 -7.16 -14.14
N ALA A 22 4.75 -7.25 -13.44
CA ALA A 22 3.45 -6.98 -14.04
C ALA A 22 3.33 -5.52 -14.51
N VAL A 23 3.74 -4.55 -13.69
CA VAL A 23 3.76 -3.13 -14.05
C VAL A 23 4.65 -2.91 -15.28
N GLN A 24 5.85 -3.49 -15.32
CA GLN A 24 6.74 -3.35 -16.48
C GLN A 24 6.17 -3.96 -17.75
N ARG A 25 5.54 -5.13 -17.63
CA ARG A 25 4.99 -5.89 -18.76
C ARG A 25 3.77 -5.20 -19.36
N TYR A 26 2.84 -4.75 -18.51
CA TYR A 26 1.56 -4.20 -18.96
C TYR A 26 1.58 -2.67 -19.10
N ARG A 27 2.58 -1.99 -18.52
CA ARG A 27 2.71 -0.53 -18.50
C ARG A 27 1.39 0.18 -18.18
N PRO A 28 0.71 -0.19 -17.08
CA PRO A 28 -0.55 0.44 -16.72
C PRO A 28 -0.33 1.92 -16.42
N ARG A 29 -1.34 2.74 -16.72
CA ARG A 29 -1.37 4.15 -16.29
C ARG A 29 -1.83 4.32 -14.85
N LEU A 30 -2.61 3.35 -14.34
CA LEU A 30 -3.19 3.34 -13.01
C LEU A 30 -3.06 1.94 -12.37
N LEU A 31 -2.64 1.91 -11.11
CA LEU A 31 -2.65 0.76 -10.24
C LEU A 31 -3.55 1.05 -9.03
N LEU A 32 -4.68 0.36 -8.94
CA LEU A 32 -5.61 0.44 -7.81
C LEU A 32 -5.33 -0.71 -6.83
N LEU A 33 -5.08 -0.36 -5.57
CA LEU A 33 -4.83 -1.30 -4.48
C LEU A 33 -5.89 -1.10 -3.39
N ASP A 34 -6.86 -2.01 -3.34
CA ASP A 34 -8.06 -1.85 -2.52
C ASP A 34 -8.49 -3.15 -1.80
N PRO A 35 -8.62 -3.17 -0.46
CA PRO A 35 -8.08 -2.21 0.50
C PRO A 35 -6.67 -2.62 0.93
N LEU A 36 -5.81 -1.63 1.25
CA LEU A 36 -4.41 -1.83 1.62
C LEU A 36 -4.24 -2.85 2.77
N VAL A 37 -5.12 -2.81 3.77
CA VAL A 37 -5.14 -3.74 4.92
C VAL A 37 -5.24 -5.22 4.51
N ARG A 38 -5.85 -5.53 3.37
CA ARG A 38 -5.96 -6.91 2.87
C ARG A 38 -4.74 -7.36 2.06
N LEU A 39 -3.87 -6.42 1.70
CA LEU A 39 -2.72 -6.63 0.84
C LEU A 39 -1.41 -6.76 1.62
N HIS A 40 -1.40 -6.69 2.94
CA HIS A 40 -0.22 -7.00 3.75
C HIS A 40 -0.57 -7.79 5.02
N ARG A 41 0.44 -8.21 5.78
CA ARG A 41 0.31 -8.79 7.13
C ARG A 41 1.12 -8.07 8.20
N LEU A 42 1.70 -6.92 7.84
CA LEU A 42 2.46 -6.03 8.73
C LEU A 42 1.59 -5.50 9.88
N ASP A 43 2.24 -5.12 10.98
CA ASP A 43 1.62 -4.38 12.07
C ASP A 43 1.35 -2.93 11.63
N GLU A 44 0.07 -2.57 11.49
CA GLU A 44 -0.35 -1.23 11.10
C GLU A 44 0.03 -0.13 12.09
N ASN A 45 0.36 -0.49 13.33
CA ASN A 45 0.83 0.45 14.35
C ASN A 45 2.35 0.64 14.32
N SER A 46 3.06 -0.18 13.53
CA SER A 46 4.49 -0.06 13.34
C SER A 46 4.79 0.92 12.21
N ALA A 47 5.14 2.15 12.58
CA ALA A 47 5.50 3.20 11.64
C ALA A 47 6.67 2.80 10.72
N SER A 48 7.61 1.99 11.21
CA SER A 48 8.72 1.50 10.37
C SER A 48 8.25 0.50 9.31
N GLU A 49 7.33 -0.41 9.63
CA GLU A 49 6.79 -1.37 8.68
C GLU A 49 5.91 -0.71 7.63
N ILE A 50 5.01 0.18 8.07
CA ILE A 50 4.14 0.93 7.16
C ILE A 50 4.96 1.87 6.27
N SER A 51 5.94 2.59 6.83
CA SER A 51 6.85 3.42 6.03
C SER A 51 7.64 2.60 5.00
N GLY A 52 8.09 1.39 5.36
CA GLY A 52 8.75 0.48 4.42
C GLY A 52 7.85 0.06 3.26
N LEU A 53 6.60 -0.32 3.55
CA LEU A 53 5.60 -0.68 2.54
C LEU A 53 5.27 0.50 1.61
N LEU A 54 5.03 1.68 2.18
CA LEU A 54 4.75 2.90 1.41
C LEU A 54 5.96 3.34 0.58
N GLY A 55 7.18 3.18 1.12
CA GLY A 55 8.42 3.41 0.39
C GLY A 55 8.53 2.54 -0.86
N TYR A 56 8.19 1.25 -0.77
CA TYR A 56 8.13 0.35 -1.92
C TYR A 56 7.12 0.85 -2.97
N LEU A 57 5.91 1.23 -2.56
CA LEU A 57 4.87 1.71 -3.48
C LEU A 57 5.27 3.01 -4.18
N ARG A 58 5.92 3.94 -3.47
CA ARG A 58 6.49 5.17 -4.07
C ARG A 58 7.60 4.85 -5.07
N HIS A 59 8.45 3.89 -4.76
CA HIS A 59 9.47 3.43 -5.71
C HIS A 59 8.83 2.85 -6.97
N LEU A 60 7.83 1.97 -6.83
CA LEU A 60 7.11 1.35 -7.94
C LEU A 60 6.40 2.40 -8.82
N GLN A 61 5.74 3.38 -8.21
CA GLN A 61 5.11 4.51 -8.90
C GLN A 61 6.12 5.24 -9.80
N ARG A 62 7.26 5.64 -9.24
CA ARG A 62 8.29 6.40 -9.96
C ARG A 62 9.00 5.58 -11.04
N TRP A 63 9.41 4.36 -10.70
CA TRP A 63 10.10 3.46 -11.61
C TRP A 63 9.19 3.02 -12.77
N GLY A 64 7.94 2.68 -12.47
CA GLY A 64 6.95 2.20 -13.43
C GLY A 64 6.22 3.31 -14.20
N ASN A 65 6.40 4.58 -13.82
CA ASN A 65 5.63 5.73 -14.32
C ASN A 65 4.11 5.45 -14.30
N VAL A 66 3.63 4.96 -13.16
CA VAL A 66 2.25 4.52 -12.93
C VAL A 66 1.63 5.31 -11.78
N ALA A 67 0.40 5.76 -11.93
CA ALA A 67 -0.36 6.34 -10.81
C ALA A 67 -0.78 5.22 -9.85
N VAL A 68 -0.58 5.40 -8.55
CA VAL A 68 -0.97 4.42 -7.52
C VAL A 68 -2.09 5.02 -6.67
N VAL A 69 -3.22 4.31 -6.61
CA VAL A 69 -4.35 4.66 -5.73
C VAL A 69 -4.45 3.61 -4.64
N LEU A 70 -4.39 4.06 -3.40
CA LEU A 70 -4.53 3.23 -2.21
C LEU A 70 -5.89 3.49 -1.58
N VAL A 71 -6.65 2.42 -1.35
CA VAL A 71 -7.85 2.49 -0.51
C VAL A 71 -7.50 1.95 0.85
N HIS A 72 -7.63 2.78 1.88
CA HIS A 72 -7.47 2.36 3.27
C HIS A 72 -8.75 2.72 4.02
N HIS A 73 -9.44 1.72 4.56
CA HIS A 73 -10.61 2.00 5.37
C HIS A 73 -10.18 2.68 6.67
N ALA A 74 -10.72 3.86 6.97
CA ALA A 74 -10.49 4.48 8.27
C ALA A 74 -11.11 3.59 9.35
N SER A 75 -10.31 3.16 10.34
CA SER A 75 -10.85 2.36 11.43
C SER A 75 -11.93 3.16 12.16
N LYS A 76 -13.06 2.53 12.46
CA LYS A 76 -14.21 3.09 13.17
C LYS A 76 -13.92 3.37 14.67
N LYS A 77 -12.68 3.70 15.06
CA LYS A 77 -12.29 4.03 16.44
C LYS A 77 -12.65 5.48 16.82
N LEU A 78 -13.78 5.98 16.32
CA LEU A 78 -14.37 7.24 16.73
C LEU A 78 -15.06 7.08 18.09
N ARG A 79 -14.35 6.68 19.17
CA ARG A 79 -14.86 6.83 20.55
C ARG A 79 -13.91 6.57 21.74
N ALA A 80 -12.59 6.44 21.57
CA ALA A 80 -11.71 6.33 22.73
C ALA A 80 -10.48 7.25 22.60
N GLN A 81 -10.56 8.36 23.34
CA GLN A 81 -9.48 9.29 23.73
C GLN A 81 -8.86 10.22 22.65
N PRO A 82 -8.87 11.54 22.88
CA PRO A 82 -8.16 12.51 22.06
C PRO A 82 -6.65 12.34 22.29
N GLY A 83 -6.00 11.56 21.43
CA GLY A 83 -4.55 11.34 21.49
C GLY A 83 -4.07 10.04 20.83
N GLN A 84 -4.94 9.05 20.65
CA GLN A 84 -4.56 7.73 20.10
C GLN A 84 -5.04 7.46 18.67
N GLY A 85 -5.83 8.33 18.05
CA GLY A 85 -6.40 8.12 16.71
C GLY A 85 -5.45 8.31 15.53
N LEU A 86 -4.17 8.60 15.75
CA LEU A 86 -3.29 9.16 14.71
C LEU A 86 -2.18 8.22 14.21
N ARG A 87 -1.80 7.17 14.95
CA ARG A 87 -0.51 6.48 14.72
C ARG A 87 -0.47 5.40 13.62
N GLY A 88 -1.51 5.30 12.79
CA GLY A 88 -1.48 4.49 11.55
C GLY A 88 -1.98 5.28 10.33
N SER A 89 -2.90 6.22 10.56
CA SER A 89 -3.41 7.13 9.51
C SER A 89 -2.39 8.20 9.12
N SER A 90 -1.50 8.64 10.03
CA SER A 90 -0.57 9.74 9.75
C SER A 90 0.39 9.44 8.61
N ASP A 91 0.93 8.22 8.54
CA ASP A 91 1.89 7.84 7.49
C ASP A 91 1.20 7.74 6.13
N LEU A 92 -0.05 7.27 6.10
CA LEU A 92 -0.88 7.27 4.89
C LEU A 92 -1.26 8.68 4.46
N HIS A 93 -1.63 9.56 5.40
CA HIS A 93 -1.91 10.96 5.12
C HIS A 93 -0.68 11.71 4.60
N ALA A 94 0.50 11.46 5.17
CA ALA A 94 1.77 12.05 4.72
C ALA A 94 2.26 11.47 3.39
N PHE A 95 1.83 10.27 3.04
CA PHE A 95 2.20 9.60 1.79
C PHE A 95 1.42 10.11 0.57
N GLY A 96 0.14 10.46 0.71
CA GLY A 96 -0.68 10.87 -0.43
C GLY A 96 -0.27 12.22 -1.01
N ASP A 97 0.00 12.27 -2.32
CA ASP A 97 0.11 13.53 -3.07
C ASP A 97 -1.25 14.24 -3.17
N SER A 98 -2.35 13.50 -3.01
CA SER A 98 -3.71 13.99 -2.91
C SER A 98 -4.53 13.03 -2.04
N ASN A 99 -5.22 13.58 -1.03
CA ASN A 99 -6.11 12.84 -0.15
C ASN A 99 -7.52 13.44 -0.29
N ALA A 100 -8.54 12.59 -0.37
CA ALA A 100 -9.96 12.98 -0.48
C ALA A 100 -10.71 12.67 0.83
#